data_AF-A0A542G544-F1
#
_entry.id   AF-A0A542G544-F1
#
_cell.length_a   1.000
_cell.length_b   1.000
_cell.length_c   1.000
_cell.angle_alpha   90.00
_cell.angle_beta   90.00
_cell.angle_gamma   90.00
#
_symmetry.space_group_name_H-M   'P 1'
#
loop_
_entity.id
_entity.type
_entity.pdbx_description
1 polymer ?
#
loop_
_entity_poly.entity_id
_entity_poly.type
_entity_poly.pdbx_seq_one_letter_code
_entity_poly.pdbx_strand_id
1 'polypeptide(L)'
;MAASTELFVVDNDFGGDPDGLVALAHILLRCGPDVSVLVTTSALDPRLAARAGSDPATTASQGGQLAAELLAVMGINHIPVTTGAEAAGASGEEGSAAARTIVEMSAGCERTIILCGGPLTNVADALRLDPALAGRALLVWVGGTLADAERGEYNSDTDAASASEVAASGMPLVRIPYEEYTQMTVAVDAVKNELAAASKVGSWLAERLLDVPPFVQLGSTLTLGDSVLVPFGPGSDTLAIEPIAETVIRNQVDSAGLWEDLIHRLMTAR
;
A
#
# COMPACT_ATOMS: atom_id res chain seq x y z
N MET A 1 28.16 2.17 4.63
CA MET A 1 27.03 2.92 4.07
C MET A 1 26.44 3.73 5.21
N ALA A 2 26.17 5.02 5.01
CA ALA A 2 25.47 5.78 6.04
C ALA A 2 24.11 5.10 6.29
N ALA A 3 23.70 4.94 7.54
CA ALA A 3 22.36 4.45 7.84
C ALA A 3 21.35 5.42 7.21
N SER A 4 20.37 4.91 6.46
CA SER A 4 19.24 5.75 6.04
C SER A 4 18.53 6.23 7.29
N THR A 5 18.29 7.54 7.39
CA THR A 5 17.57 8.14 8.50
C THR A 5 16.13 7.63 8.56
N GLU A 6 15.52 7.38 7.41
CA GLU A 6 14.13 6.94 7.31
C GLU A 6 13.98 5.66 6.49
N LEU A 7 13.07 4.79 6.92
CA LEU A 7 12.59 3.61 6.19
C LEU A 7 11.13 3.81 5.82
N PHE A 8 10.80 3.60 4.54
CA PHE A 8 9.42 3.50 4.08
C PHE A 8 9.07 2.03 3.84
N VAL A 9 8.06 1.54 4.53
CA VAL A 9 7.47 0.22 4.26
C VAL A 9 6.20 0.44 3.47
N VAL A 10 6.09 -0.12 2.27
CA VAL A 10 4.87 -0.13 1.47
C VAL A 10 4.25 -1.52 1.61
N ASP A 11 3.21 -1.63 2.43
CA ASP A 11 2.49 -2.88 2.69
C ASP A 11 1.14 -2.88 1.96
N ASN A 12 0.88 -3.89 1.15
CA ASN A 12 -0.36 -3.93 0.37
C ASN A 12 -0.72 -5.36 -0.05
N ASP A 13 -1.98 -5.62 -0.30
CA ASP A 13 -2.50 -6.85 -0.88
C ASP A 13 -2.53 -6.81 -2.42
N PHE A 14 -1.37 -6.53 -3.05
CA PHE A 14 -1.20 -6.35 -4.51
C PHE A 14 -1.77 -7.47 -5.41
N GLY A 15 -2.09 -8.64 -4.85
CA GLY A 15 -2.77 -9.73 -5.56
C GLY A 15 -4.28 -9.51 -5.75
N GLY A 16 -4.84 -8.48 -5.13
CA GLY A 16 -6.25 -8.10 -5.15
C GLY A 16 -6.54 -6.96 -6.11
N ASP A 17 -6.81 -5.77 -5.58
CA ASP A 17 -7.08 -4.58 -6.38
C ASP A 17 -5.77 -4.06 -7.02
N PRO A 18 -5.71 -3.87 -8.35
CA PRO A 18 -4.51 -3.37 -9.02
C PRO A 18 -4.14 -1.92 -8.69
N ASP A 19 -4.98 -1.15 -7.99
CA ASP A 19 -4.66 0.24 -7.62
C ASP A 19 -3.48 0.37 -6.63
N GLY A 20 -3.26 -0.61 -5.76
CA GLY A 20 -2.08 -0.70 -4.90
C GLY A 20 -0.77 -0.68 -5.70
N LEU A 21 -0.74 -1.31 -6.88
CA LEU A 21 0.43 -1.28 -7.78
C LEU A 21 0.66 0.11 -8.38
N VAL A 22 -0.40 0.89 -8.62
CA VAL A 22 -0.31 2.28 -9.08
C VAL A 22 0.30 3.14 -7.96
N ALA A 23 -0.20 2.98 -6.73
CA ALA A 23 0.33 3.69 -5.56
C ALA A 23 1.82 3.34 -5.34
N LEU A 24 2.19 2.06 -5.41
CA LEU A 24 3.59 1.62 -5.30
C LEU A 24 4.47 2.26 -6.36
N ALA A 25 4.07 2.22 -7.64
CA ALA A 25 4.82 2.83 -8.72
C ALA A 25 5.02 4.34 -8.48
N HIS A 26 3.96 5.03 -8.06
CA HIS A 26 3.99 6.47 -7.81
C HIS A 26 4.91 6.82 -6.63
N ILE A 27 4.81 6.10 -5.51
CA ILE A 27 5.69 6.25 -4.35
C ILE A 27 7.15 6.09 -4.78
N LEU A 28 7.47 5.04 -5.55
CA LEU A 28 8.83 4.77 -6.01
C LEU A 28 9.36 5.83 -6.99
N LEU A 29 8.51 6.39 -7.85
CA LEU A 29 8.86 7.51 -8.74
C LEU A 29 9.13 8.82 -7.99
N ARG A 30 8.72 8.93 -6.73
CA ARG A 30 9.03 10.06 -5.85
C ARG A 30 10.28 9.83 -4.99
N CYS A 31 10.80 8.60 -4.94
CA CYS A 31 11.98 8.26 -4.15
C CYS A 31 13.26 8.86 -4.73
N GLY A 32 14.05 9.50 -3.86
CA GLY A 32 15.44 9.84 -4.12
C GLY A 32 16.38 8.65 -3.90
N PRO A 33 17.66 8.76 -4.29
CA PRO A 33 18.64 7.66 -4.19
C PRO A 33 18.99 7.25 -2.74
N ASP A 34 18.73 8.12 -1.76
CA ASP A 34 19.09 7.91 -0.36
C ASP A 34 17.90 7.42 0.50
N VAL A 35 16.77 7.09 -0.13
CA VAL A 35 15.56 6.62 0.57
C VAL A 35 15.57 5.09 0.66
N SER A 36 15.51 4.56 1.87
CA SER A 36 15.28 3.12 2.08
C SER A 36 13.80 2.78 1.93
N VAL A 37 13.51 1.82 1.06
CA VAL A 37 12.14 1.29 0.87
C VAL A 37 12.14 -0.22 1.07
N LEU A 38 11.08 -0.73 1.71
CA LEU A 38 10.72 -2.14 1.80
C LEU A 38 9.31 -2.32 1.24
N VAL A 39 9.10 -3.31 0.40
CA VAL A 39 7.76 -3.71 -0.05
C VAL A 39 7.36 -5.00 0.65
N THR A 40 6.19 -5.00 1.29
CA THR A 40 5.60 -6.20 1.90
C THR A 40 4.24 -6.49 1.32
N THR A 41 3.87 -7.77 1.27
CA THR A 41 2.60 -8.19 0.66
C THR A 41 1.68 -8.89 1.65
N SER A 42 0.40 -8.55 1.59
CA SER A 42 -0.64 -9.08 2.48
C SER A 42 -1.59 -10.00 1.71
N ALA A 43 -2.23 -10.94 2.42
CA ALA A 43 -3.22 -11.83 1.83
C ALA A 43 -4.58 -11.13 1.65
N LEU A 44 -5.35 -11.63 0.69
CA LEU A 44 -6.72 -11.20 0.45
C LEU A 44 -7.70 -11.88 1.41
N ASP A 45 -8.88 -11.26 1.58
CA ASP A 45 -10.04 -11.97 2.11
C ASP A 45 -10.28 -13.28 1.32
N PRO A 46 -10.35 -14.45 1.99
CA PRO A 46 -10.48 -15.72 1.32
C PRO A 46 -11.75 -15.85 0.46
N ARG A 47 -12.83 -15.14 0.79
CA ARG A 47 -14.08 -15.19 0.00
C ARG A 47 -13.93 -14.38 -1.27
N LEU A 48 -13.30 -13.20 -1.20
CA LEU A 48 -12.98 -12.42 -2.39
C LEU A 48 -12.02 -13.18 -3.30
N ALA A 49 -10.94 -13.74 -2.75
CA ALA A 49 -9.98 -14.54 -3.50
C ALA A 49 -10.65 -15.70 -4.26
N ALA A 50 -11.48 -16.49 -3.55
CA ALA A 50 -12.22 -17.58 -4.16
C ALA A 50 -13.19 -17.10 -5.26
N ARG A 51 -13.83 -15.94 -5.09
CA ARG A 51 -14.74 -15.35 -6.08
C ARG A 51 -13.99 -14.83 -7.30
N ALA A 52 -12.75 -14.35 -7.13
CA ALA A 52 -11.84 -13.96 -8.21
C ALA A 52 -11.20 -15.15 -8.93
N GLY A 53 -11.36 -16.37 -8.41
CA GLY A 53 -10.75 -17.58 -8.97
C GLY A 53 -9.29 -17.79 -8.56
N SER A 54 -8.82 -17.04 -7.56
CA SER A 54 -7.50 -17.20 -6.97
C SER A 54 -7.55 -18.20 -5.81
N ASP A 55 -6.45 -18.96 -5.61
CA ASP A 55 -6.29 -19.81 -4.43
C ASP A 55 -6.01 -18.93 -3.19
N PRO A 56 -6.92 -18.88 -2.20
CA PRO A 56 -6.76 -18.06 -1.01
C PRO A 56 -5.44 -18.29 -0.26
N ALA A 57 -4.87 -19.49 -0.35
CA ALA A 57 -3.64 -19.86 0.35
C ALA A 57 -2.35 -19.31 -0.29
N THR A 58 -2.46 -18.54 -1.38
CA THR A 58 -1.30 -18.06 -2.15
C THR A 58 -1.40 -16.58 -2.53
N THR A 59 -2.38 -15.85 -2.02
CA THR A 59 -2.69 -14.49 -2.47
C THR A 59 -1.61 -13.49 -2.09
N ALA A 60 -0.96 -13.63 -0.93
CA ALA A 60 0.16 -12.77 -0.56
C ALA A 60 1.37 -13.06 -1.46
N SER A 61 1.65 -14.34 -1.75
CA SER A 61 2.70 -14.75 -2.68
C SER A 61 2.46 -14.23 -4.11
N GLN A 62 1.22 -14.30 -4.60
CA GLN A 62 0.85 -13.76 -5.91
C GLN A 62 1.02 -12.24 -5.96
N GLY A 63 0.59 -11.52 -4.91
CA GLY A 63 0.87 -10.09 -4.78
C GLY A 63 2.36 -9.77 -4.78
N GLY A 64 3.18 -10.59 -4.12
CA GLY A 64 4.64 -10.46 -4.14
C GLY A 64 5.25 -10.61 -5.54
N GLN A 65 4.71 -11.53 -6.35
CA GLN A 65 5.12 -11.69 -7.75
C GLN A 65 4.76 -10.45 -8.58
N LEU A 66 3.54 -9.92 -8.45
CA LEU A 66 3.10 -8.71 -9.16
C LEU A 66 3.93 -7.48 -8.78
N ALA A 67 4.22 -7.30 -7.49
CA ALA A 67 5.09 -6.22 -7.03
C ALA A 67 6.52 -6.37 -7.59
N ALA A 68 7.08 -7.58 -7.58
CA ALA A 68 8.40 -7.84 -8.15
C ALA A 68 8.43 -7.61 -9.69
N GLU A 69 7.36 -7.97 -10.39
CA GLU A 69 7.21 -7.67 -11.82
C GLU A 69 7.16 -6.16 -12.10
N LEU A 70 6.39 -5.41 -11.31
CA LEU A 70 6.35 -3.94 -11.41
C LEU A 70 7.75 -3.35 -11.22
N LEU A 71 8.46 -3.73 -10.15
CA LEU A 71 9.83 -3.28 -9.89
C LEU A 71 10.75 -3.60 -11.08
N ALA A 72 10.64 -4.79 -11.66
CA ALA A 72 11.41 -5.17 -12.86
C ALA A 72 11.06 -4.31 -14.08
N VAL A 73 9.79 -3.97 -14.30
CA VAL A 73 9.36 -3.08 -15.39
C VAL A 73 9.87 -1.65 -15.17
N MET A 74 9.96 -1.21 -13.92
CA MET A 74 10.55 0.07 -13.51
C MET A 74 12.10 0.07 -13.54
N GLY A 75 12.73 -1.09 -13.76
CA GLY A 75 14.19 -1.22 -13.72
C GLY A 75 14.80 -1.17 -12.31
N ILE A 76 13.98 -1.39 -11.27
CA ILE A 76 14.38 -1.39 -9.87
C ILE A 76 14.67 -2.83 -9.42
N ASN A 77 15.87 -3.07 -8.90
CA ASN A 77 16.32 -4.40 -8.47
C ASN A 77 16.90 -4.44 -7.04
N HIS A 78 16.97 -3.29 -6.37
CA HIS A 78 17.59 -3.16 -5.06
C HIS A 78 16.57 -3.05 -3.92
N ILE A 79 15.29 -2.82 -4.23
CA ILE A 79 14.22 -2.75 -3.24
C ILE A 79 13.74 -4.17 -2.93
N PRO A 80 13.78 -4.62 -1.66
CA PRO A 80 13.29 -5.94 -1.27
C PRO A 80 11.75 -6.00 -1.36
N VAL A 81 11.25 -7.11 -1.88
CA VAL A 81 9.82 -7.52 -1.82
C VAL A 81 9.73 -8.74 -0.93
N THR A 82 8.94 -8.67 0.14
CA THR A 82 8.81 -9.75 1.11
C THR A 82 7.36 -10.17 1.29
N THR A 83 7.08 -11.46 1.08
CA THR A 83 5.76 -12.03 1.28
C THR A 83 5.37 -12.09 2.76
N GLY A 84 4.16 -11.63 3.06
CA GLY A 84 3.56 -11.71 4.39
C GLY A 84 2.86 -13.04 4.67
N ALA A 85 1.93 -13.00 5.61
CA ALA A 85 1.09 -14.14 5.92
C ALA A 85 0.12 -14.43 4.76
N GLU A 86 -0.13 -15.71 4.46
CA GLU A 86 -1.12 -16.14 3.45
C GLU A 86 -2.56 -16.14 3.98
N ALA A 87 -2.75 -15.77 5.24
CA ALA A 87 -4.06 -15.67 5.86
C ALA A 87 -4.06 -14.59 6.94
N ALA A 88 -5.23 -13.99 7.16
CA ALA A 88 -5.48 -13.10 8.27
C ALA A 88 -5.27 -13.80 9.63
N GLY A 89 -4.95 -13.00 10.65
CA GLY A 89 -4.65 -13.46 12.00
C GLY A 89 -3.15 -13.63 12.27
N ALA A 90 -2.80 -14.10 13.46
CA ALA A 90 -1.42 -14.20 13.88
C ALA A 90 -0.66 -15.34 13.20
N SER A 91 0.54 -15.04 12.67
CA SER A 91 1.41 -16.03 12.01
C SER A 91 2.14 -16.98 12.98
N GLY A 92 1.68 -17.10 14.23
CA GLY A 92 2.35 -17.85 15.28
C GLY A 92 3.56 -17.12 15.87
N GLU A 93 4.31 -17.78 16.76
CA GLU A 93 5.41 -17.17 17.52
C GLU A 93 6.57 -16.65 16.65
N GLU A 94 6.81 -17.28 15.49
CA GLU A 94 7.90 -16.90 14.59
C GLU A 94 7.57 -15.69 13.69
N GLY A 95 6.29 -15.32 13.59
CA GLY A 95 5.78 -14.28 12.70
C GLY A 95 5.90 -14.60 11.20
N SER A 96 5.37 -13.73 10.35
CA SER A 96 5.55 -13.83 8.88
C SER A 96 6.93 -13.35 8.43
N ALA A 97 7.33 -13.67 7.20
CA ALA A 97 8.59 -13.15 6.66
C ALA A 97 8.56 -11.62 6.51
N ALA A 98 7.43 -11.06 6.10
CA ALA A 98 7.21 -9.61 6.07
C ALA A 98 7.41 -8.98 7.45
N ALA A 99 6.77 -9.53 8.49
CA ALA A 99 6.87 -9.02 9.85
C ALA A 99 8.32 -9.01 10.38
N ARG A 100 9.06 -10.11 10.18
CA ARG A 100 10.48 -10.18 10.56
C ARG A 100 11.32 -9.14 9.82
N THR A 101 11.07 -8.95 8.53
CA THR A 101 11.82 -8.00 7.69
C THR A 101 11.51 -6.55 8.08
N ILE A 102 10.26 -6.23 8.40
CA ILE A 102 9.85 -4.93 8.96
C ILE A 102 10.64 -4.64 10.25
N VAL A 103 10.67 -5.59 11.18
CA VAL A 103 11.38 -5.43 12.47
C VAL A 103 12.88 -5.25 12.24
N GLU A 104 13.50 -6.10 11.41
CA GLU A 104 14.93 -6.08 11.12
C GLU A 104 15.37 -4.76 10.48
N MET A 105 14.69 -4.33 9.41
CA MET A 105 15.04 -3.11 8.70
C MET A 105 14.76 -1.86 9.55
N SER A 106 13.66 -1.86 10.32
CA SER A 106 13.31 -0.74 11.20
C SER A 106 14.31 -0.55 12.34
N ALA A 107 15.00 -1.59 12.81
CA ALA A 107 15.93 -1.49 13.93
C ALA A 107 17.17 -0.62 13.62
N GLY A 108 17.50 -0.46 12.34
CA GLY A 108 18.64 0.33 11.87
C GLY A 108 18.32 1.77 11.45
N CYS A 109 17.07 2.21 11.55
CA CYS A 109 16.59 3.51 11.08
C CYS A 109 16.15 4.40 12.25
N GLU A 110 16.27 5.72 12.09
CA GLU A 110 15.81 6.68 13.11
C GLU A 110 14.28 6.76 13.13
N ARG A 111 13.65 6.58 11.96
CA ARG A 111 12.20 6.60 11.80
C ARG A 111 11.75 5.58 10.75
N THR A 112 10.63 4.92 11.01
CA THR A 112 9.94 4.06 10.05
C THR A 112 8.57 4.64 9.73
N ILE A 113 8.22 4.74 8.45
CA ILE A 113 6.87 5.10 7.99
C ILE A 113 6.31 3.90 7.24
N ILE A 114 5.21 3.35 7.74
CA ILE A 114 4.50 2.24 7.12
C ILE A 114 3.30 2.81 6.36
N LEU A 115 3.30 2.66 5.05
CA LEU A 115 2.21 3.01 4.15
C LEU A 115 1.46 1.71 3.82
N CYS A 116 0.29 1.52 4.42
CA CYS A 116 -0.47 0.29 4.31
C CYS A 116 -1.77 0.51 3.51
N GLY A 117 -1.87 -0.15 2.36
CA GLY A 117 -3.07 -0.17 1.50
C GLY A 117 -3.90 -1.46 1.63
N GLY A 118 -3.49 -2.38 2.52
CA GLY A 118 -4.16 -3.67 2.72
C GLY A 118 -4.58 -3.91 4.17
N PRO A 119 -4.86 -5.18 4.55
CA PRO A 119 -5.13 -5.55 5.93
C PRO A 119 -3.88 -5.42 6.81
N LEU A 120 -4.09 -5.13 8.10
CA LEU A 120 -3.01 -4.84 9.05
C LEU A 120 -2.29 -6.09 9.62
N THR A 121 -2.44 -7.26 8.99
CA THR A 121 -1.89 -8.54 9.47
C THR A 121 -0.37 -8.49 9.65
N ASN A 122 0.36 -8.01 8.65
CA ASN A 122 1.83 -7.91 8.71
C ASN A 122 2.30 -6.92 9.78
N VAL A 123 1.59 -5.79 9.92
CA VAL A 123 1.90 -4.75 10.90
C VAL A 123 1.66 -5.25 12.33
N ALA A 124 0.54 -5.94 12.56
CA ALA A 124 0.25 -6.57 13.84
C ALA A 124 1.28 -7.65 14.19
N ASP A 125 1.62 -8.54 13.24
CA ASP A 125 2.70 -9.52 13.46
C ASP A 125 4.04 -8.87 13.79
N ALA A 126 4.40 -7.75 13.12
CA ALA A 126 5.62 -7.02 13.42
C ALA A 126 5.63 -6.43 14.84
N LEU A 127 4.49 -5.89 15.30
CA LEU A 127 4.31 -5.42 16.68
C LEU A 127 4.37 -6.55 17.72
N ARG A 128 3.87 -7.75 17.39
CA ARG A 128 3.99 -8.93 18.27
C ARG A 128 5.44 -9.38 18.40
N LEU A 129 6.20 -9.35 17.31
CA LEU A 129 7.62 -9.68 17.30
C LEU A 129 8.47 -8.65 18.05
N ASP A 130 8.18 -7.36 17.87
CA ASP A 130 8.86 -6.27 18.55
C ASP A 130 7.89 -5.15 18.95
N PRO A 131 7.36 -5.19 20.20
CA PRO A 131 6.46 -4.15 20.70
C PRO A 131 7.07 -2.74 20.73
N ALA A 132 8.41 -2.61 20.75
CA ALA A 132 9.06 -1.30 20.70
C ALA A 132 8.96 -0.64 19.32
N LEU A 133 8.49 -1.38 18.29
CA LEU A 133 8.19 -0.81 16.96
C LEU A 133 7.19 0.34 17.05
N ALA A 134 6.22 0.25 17.96
CA ALA A 134 5.22 1.30 18.19
C ALA A 134 5.84 2.67 18.54
N GLY A 135 7.03 2.70 19.15
CA GLY A 135 7.72 3.93 19.52
C GLY A 135 8.61 4.53 18.44
N ARG A 136 8.86 3.81 17.34
CA ARG A 136 9.78 4.22 16.24
C ARG A 136 9.13 4.22 14.86
N ALA A 137 7.96 3.62 14.73
CA ALA A 137 7.18 3.60 13.51
C ALA A 137 5.97 4.53 13.59
N LEU A 138 5.58 5.03 12.43
CA LEU A 138 4.29 5.66 12.18
C LEU A 138 3.57 4.86 11.09
N LEU A 139 2.28 4.61 11.27
CA LEU A 139 1.43 3.96 10.29
C LEU A 139 0.53 4.98 9.58
N VAL A 140 0.51 4.94 8.25
CA VAL A 140 -0.51 5.55 7.39
C VAL A 140 -1.29 4.43 6.75
N TRP A 141 -2.60 4.35 7.00
CA TRP A 141 -3.41 3.19 6.62
C TRP A 141 -4.67 3.59 5.88
N VAL A 142 -4.88 2.98 4.71
CA VAL A 142 -6.14 2.99 3.96
C VAL A 142 -7.02 1.92 4.56
N GLY A 143 -8.00 2.34 5.36
CA GLY A 143 -8.88 1.38 6.01
C GLY A 143 -9.79 1.97 7.08
N GLY A 144 -10.81 1.19 7.42
CA GLY A 144 -11.90 1.60 8.29
C GLY A 144 -12.79 2.68 7.69
N THR A 145 -13.80 3.07 8.47
CA THR A 145 -14.79 4.08 8.09
C THR A 145 -14.76 5.26 9.04
N LEU A 146 -15.46 6.34 8.68
CA LEU A 146 -15.90 7.30 9.66
C LEU A 146 -16.87 6.61 10.64
N ALA A 147 -16.83 7.00 11.91
CA ALA A 147 -17.44 6.27 13.04
C ALA A 147 -18.95 5.95 12.92
N ASP A 148 -19.65 6.52 11.94
CA ASP A 148 -21.09 6.40 11.72
C ASP A 148 -21.45 5.61 10.43
N ALA A 149 -20.49 5.02 9.72
CA ALA A 149 -20.82 4.25 8.53
C ALA A 149 -21.45 2.90 8.90
N GLU A 150 -22.70 2.66 8.48
CA GLU A 150 -23.38 1.36 8.60
C GLU A 150 -22.72 0.24 7.75
N ARG A 151 -21.66 0.57 7.01
CA ARG A 151 -20.97 -0.30 6.06
C ARG A 151 -19.61 -0.71 6.60
N GLY A 152 -19.29 -1.99 6.47
CA GLY A 152 -17.93 -2.50 6.70
C GLY A 152 -16.94 -1.95 5.67
N GLU A 153 -15.66 -2.07 5.98
CA GLU A 153 -14.56 -1.64 5.11
C GLU A 153 -13.60 -2.80 4.89
N TYR A 154 -13.19 -3.02 3.64
CA TYR A 154 -12.53 -4.24 3.19
C TYR A 154 -11.26 -4.57 3.99
N ASN A 155 -10.33 -3.62 4.11
CA ASN A 155 -9.04 -3.87 4.76
C ASN A 155 -9.19 -4.14 6.26
N SER A 156 -10.04 -3.36 6.93
CA SER A 156 -10.34 -3.52 8.35
C SER A 156 -11.13 -4.79 8.65
N ASP A 157 -12.05 -5.19 7.77
CA ASP A 157 -12.87 -6.40 7.94
C ASP A 157 -12.10 -7.68 7.62
N THR A 158 -11.14 -7.62 6.69
CA THR A 158 -10.29 -8.76 6.30
C THR A 158 -9.48 -9.29 7.48
N ASP A 159 -8.97 -8.40 8.35
CA ASP A 159 -8.34 -8.79 9.61
C ASP A 159 -8.69 -7.83 10.75
N ALA A 160 -9.95 -7.90 11.19
CA ALA A 160 -10.49 -7.05 12.26
C ALA A 160 -9.74 -7.20 13.59
N ALA A 161 -9.18 -8.38 13.86
CA ALA A 161 -8.39 -8.64 15.06
C ALA A 161 -7.07 -7.85 15.02
N SER A 162 -6.33 -7.97 13.92
CA SER A 162 -5.08 -7.22 13.72
C SER A 162 -5.33 -5.71 13.66
N ALA A 163 -6.42 -5.27 13.02
CA ALA A 163 -6.79 -3.84 13.02
C ALA A 163 -7.05 -3.30 14.43
N SER A 164 -7.78 -4.07 15.26
CA SER A 164 -8.04 -3.71 16.66
C SER A 164 -6.76 -3.69 17.50
N GLU A 165 -5.87 -4.65 17.27
CA GLU A 165 -4.58 -4.76 17.97
C GLU A 165 -3.66 -3.58 17.63
N VAL A 166 -3.52 -3.24 16.35
CA VAL A 166 -2.71 -2.09 15.91
C VAL A 166 -3.28 -0.79 16.47
N ALA A 167 -4.60 -0.60 16.45
CA ALA A 167 -5.23 0.58 17.04
C ALA A 167 -4.98 0.72 18.54
N ALA A 168 -4.83 -0.40 19.26
CA ALA A 168 -4.54 -0.44 20.69
C ALA A 168 -3.04 -0.39 21.03
N SER A 169 -2.14 -0.48 20.03
CA SER A 169 -0.69 -0.62 20.24
C SER A 169 0.01 0.64 20.76
N GLY A 170 -0.63 1.81 20.63
CA GLY A 170 -0.02 3.11 20.92
C GLY A 170 0.90 3.63 19.82
N MET A 171 1.04 2.91 18.70
CA MET A 171 1.73 3.39 17.51
C MET A 171 0.97 4.57 16.89
N PRO A 172 1.64 5.70 16.54
CA PRO A 172 1.01 6.78 15.79
C PRO A 172 0.37 6.28 14.49
N LEU A 173 -0.90 6.64 14.27
CA LEU A 173 -1.71 6.17 13.15
C LEU A 173 -2.41 7.32 12.42
N VAL A 174 -2.08 7.53 11.16
CA VAL A 174 -2.88 8.30 10.21
C VAL A 174 -3.82 7.33 9.49
N ARG A 175 -5.11 7.39 9.80
CA ARG A 175 -6.13 6.58 9.13
C ARG A 175 -6.80 7.38 8.00
N ILE A 176 -6.85 6.80 6.80
CA ILE A 176 -7.54 7.33 5.63
C ILE A 176 -8.77 6.45 5.38
N PRO A 177 -9.99 6.93 5.72
CA PRO A 177 -11.18 6.09 5.75
C PRO A 177 -11.80 5.90 4.36
N TYR A 178 -12.71 4.93 4.25
CA TYR A 178 -13.49 4.61 3.05
C TYR A 178 -14.05 5.84 2.33
N GLU A 179 -14.67 6.75 3.08
CA GLU A 179 -15.30 7.95 2.53
C GLU A 179 -14.31 8.88 1.82
N GLU A 180 -13.04 8.83 2.22
CA GLU A 180 -11.97 9.63 1.63
C GLU A 180 -11.32 8.89 0.45
N TYR A 181 -10.81 7.68 0.67
CA TYR A 181 -10.03 7.01 -0.37
C TYR A 181 -10.86 6.68 -1.61
N THR A 182 -12.17 6.47 -1.45
CA THR A 182 -13.06 6.23 -2.59
C THR A 182 -13.32 7.46 -3.45
N GLN A 183 -12.95 8.66 -3.00
CA GLN A 183 -12.99 9.87 -3.83
C GLN A 183 -11.85 9.91 -4.85
N MET A 184 -10.78 9.13 -4.63
CA MET A 184 -9.68 9.01 -5.57
C MET A 184 -10.14 8.20 -6.78
N THR A 185 -10.66 8.88 -7.79
CA THR A 185 -11.19 8.25 -9.00
C THR A 185 -10.56 8.83 -10.25
N VAL A 186 -10.43 7.99 -11.28
CA VAL A 186 -9.89 8.35 -12.59
C VAL A 186 -10.83 7.88 -13.68
N ALA A 187 -10.90 8.63 -14.78
CA ALA A 187 -11.65 8.19 -15.96
C ALA A 187 -11.00 6.95 -16.59
N VAL A 188 -11.80 5.95 -16.96
CA VAL A 188 -11.32 4.77 -17.69
C VAL A 188 -10.64 5.16 -19.01
N ASP A 189 -11.11 6.22 -19.66
CA ASP A 189 -10.47 6.74 -20.87
C ASP A 189 -9.10 7.37 -20.59
N ALA A 190 -8.89 7.98 -19.42
CA ALA A 190 -7.57 8.48 -19.02
C ALA A 190 -6.60 7.30 -18.75
N VAL A 191 -7.08 6.21 -18.16
CA VAL A 191 -6.26 4.98 -18.01
C VAL A 191 -5.86 4.42 -19.39
N LYS A 192 -6.80 4.33 -20.32
CA LYS A 192 -6.56 3.79 -21.67
C LYS A 192 -5.65 4.65 -22.54
N ASN A 193 -5.76 5.97 -22.43
CA ASN A 193 -5.14 6.89 -23.40
C ASN A 193 -3.97 7.68 -22.81
N GLU A 194 -4.01 8.04 -21.53
CA GLU A 194 -2.97 8.83 -20.87
C GLU A 194 -1.98 7.92 -20.14
N LEU A 195 -2.45 7.11 -19.18
CA LEU A 195 -1.58 6.22 -18.40
C LEU A 195 -0.88 5.21 -19.30
N ALA A 196 -1.64 4.54 -20.18
CA ALA A 196 -1.06 3.55 -21.08
C ALA A 196 0.00 4.13 -22.03
N ALA A 197 -0.14 5.40 -22.43
CA ALA A 197 0.77 6.07 -23.35
C ALA A 197 1.95 6.76 -22.64
N ALA A 198 1.88 6.96 -21.32
CA ALA A 198 2.87 7.74 -20.58
C ALA A 198 4.27 7.09 -20.61
N SER A 199 4.35 5.77 -20.45
CA SER A 199 5.60 5.01 -20.49
C SER A 199 5.36 3.50 -20.55
N LYS A 200 6.42 2.70 -20.60
CA LYS A 200 6.33 1.23 -20.46
C LYS A 200 5.70 0.83 -19.12
N VAL A 201 6.05 1.54 -18.04
CA VAL A 201 5.47 1.33 -16.70
C VAL A 201 3.99 1.68 -16.72
N GLY A 202 3.64 2.84 -17.31
CA GLY A 202 2.24 3.27 -17.46
C GLY A 202 1.39 2.27 -18.26
N SER A 203 1.90 1.75 -19.37
CA SER A 203 1.25 0.69 -20.15
C SER A 203 1.00 -0.58 -19.33
N TRP A 204 2.00 -1.02 -18.54
CA TRP A 204 1.86 -2.22 -17.71
C TRP A 204 0.83 -2.02 -16.60
N LEU A 205 0.80 -0.85 -15.96
CA LEU A 205 -0.21 -0.52 -14.93
C LEU A 205 -1.61 -0.44 -15.53
N ALA A 206 -1.76 0.21 -16.70
CA ALA A 206 -3.04 0.32 -17.39
C ALA A 206 -3.61 -1.06 -17.76
N GLU A 207 -2.78 -2.01 -18.19
CA GLU A 207 -3.20 -3.39 -18.43
C GLU A 207 -3.79 -4.05 -17.18
N ARG A 208 -3.14 -3.87 -16.01
CA ARG A 208 -3.65 -4.44 -14.75
C ARG A 208 -4.95 -3.79 -14.29
N LEU A 209 -5.05 -2.46 -14.34
CA LEU A 209 -6.26 -1.72 -13.96
C LEU A 209 -7.48 -2.07 -14.83
N LEU A 210 -7.25 -2.40 -16.09
CA LEU A 210 -8.32 -2.74 -17.04
C LEU A 210 -8.66 -4.24 -17.05
N ASP A 211 -7.84 -5.08 -16.41
CA ASP A 211 -8.06 -6.52 -16.26
C ASP A 211 -8.85 -6.81 -14.99
N VAL A 212 -10.17 -6.58 -15.06
CA VAL A 212 -11.05 -6.76 -13.90
C VAL A 212 -11.66 -8.17 -13.85
N PRO A 213 -11.95 -8.69 -12.64
CA PRO A 213 -12.60 -9.99 -12.49
C PRO A 213 -13.94 -10.08 -13.23
N PRO A 214 -14.41 -11.29 -13.62
CA PRO A 214 -15.64 -11.46 -14.41
C PRO A 214 -16.93 -10.92 -13.77
N PHE A 215 -16.92 -10.70 -12.46
CA PHE A 215 -18.06 -10.15 -11.71
C PHE A 215 -18.01 -8.62 -11.56
N VAL A 216 -16.98 -7.96 -12.06
CA VAL A 216 -16.82 -6.51 -12.08
C VAL A 216 -17.12 -6.01 -13.49
N GLN A 217 -17.95 -4.97 -13.57
CA GLN A 217 -18.19 -4.27 -14.82
C GLN A 217 -17.44 -2.93 -14.77
N LEU A 218 -16.50 -2.72 -15.69
CA LEU A 218 -15.83 -1.43 -15.85
C LEU A 218 -16.85 -0.33 -16.13
N GLY A 219 -16.88 0.67 -15.26
CA GLY A 219 -17.68 1.89 -15.43
C GLY A 219 -16.98 2.93 -16.31
N SER A 220 -17.43 4.18 -16.21
CA SER A 220 -16.71 5.33 -16.80
C SER A 220 -15.50 5.75 -15.97
N THR A 221 -15.45 5.34 -14.70
CA THR A 221 -14.39 5.67 -13.75
C THR A 221 -13.91 4.42 -13.01
N LEU A 222 -12.65 4.45 -12.58
CA LEU A 222 -12.01 3.51 -11.66
C LEU A 222 -11.63 4.24 -10.37
N THR A 223 -11.64 3.53 -9.26
CA THR A 223 -11.11 4.03 -7.98
C THR A 223 -9.63 3.67 -7.89
N LEU A 224 -8.78 4.62 -7.49
CA LEU A 224 -7.37 4.41 -7.17
C LEU A 224 -7.13 4.69 -5.69
N GLY A 225 -7.85 3.98 -4.83
CA GLY A 225 -7.97 4.26 -3.40
C GLY A 225 -6.62 4.32 -2.71
N ASP A 226 -5.71 3.41 -3.03
CA ASP A 226 -4.38 3.35 -2.42
C ASP A 226 -3.47 4.52 -2.77
N SER A 227 -3.77 5.26 -3.84
CA SER A 227 -2.97 6.43 -4.24
C SER A 227 -3.00 7.55 -3.21
N VAL A 228 -3.95 7.53 -2.27
CA VAL A 228 -3.97 8.45 -1.11
C VAL A 228 -2.80 8.27 -0.14
N LEU A 229 -2.06 7.16 -0.25
CA LEU A 229 -0.81 6.93 0.49
C LEU A 229 0.36 7.71 -0.10
N VAL A 230 0.31 8.03 -1.40
CA VAL A 230 1.42 8.65 -2.12
C VAL A 230 1.92 9.92 -1.42
N PRO A 231 1.06 10.89 -1.01
CA PRO A 231 1.49 12.10 -0.31
C PRO A 231 2.38 11.88 0.92
N PHE A 232 2.19 10.76 1.61
CA PHE A 232 2.92 10.41 2.83
C PHE A 232 4.21 9.62 2.56
N GLY A 233 4.44 9.23 1.30
CA GLY A 233 5.67 8.63 0.84
C GLY A 233 6.81 9.63 0.64
N PRO A 234 7.98 9.13 0.21
CA PRO A 234 9.18 9.93 0.05
C PRO A 234 8.96 11.09 -0.93
N GLY A 235 9.42 12.29 -0.58
CA GLY A 235 9.30 13.48 -1.43
C GLY A 235 9.20 14.77 -0.61
N SER A 236 9.62 15.89 -1.19
CA SER A 236 9.53 17.23 -0.57
C SER A 236 8.76 18.24 -1.43
N ASP A 237 7.99 17.72 -2.40
CA ASP A 237 7.16 18.53 -3.28
C ASP A 237 5.88 19.02 -2.56
N THR A 238 5.10 19.86 -3.26
CA THR A 238 3.88 20.46 -2.70
C THR A 238 2.77 19.46 -2.39
N LEU A 239 2.87 18.22 -2.86
CA LEU A 239 1.93 17.14 -2.55
C LEU A 239 2.33 16.40 -1.28
N ALA A 240 3.54 16.61 -0.74
CA ALA A 240 3.98 15.93 0.46
C ALA A 240 3.11 16.32 1.67
N ILE A 241 2.64 15.31 2.41
CA ILE A 241 1.96 15.47 3.68
C ILE A 241 2.83 14.83 4.75
N GLU A 242 3.40 15.66 5.62
CA GLU A 242 4.13 15.18 6.78
C GLU A 242 3.20 14.37 7.69
N PRO A 243 3.50 13.07 7.91
CA PRO A 243 2.72 12.30 8.85
C PRO A 243 3.07 12.76 10.28
N ILE A 244 2.04 13.17 11.02
CA ILE A 244 2.17 13.64 12.40
C ILE A 244 2.18 12.46 13.38
N ALA A 245 2.98 12.57 14.44
CA ALA A 245 3.12 11.54 15.46
C ALA A 245 1.92 11.49 16.43
N GLU A 246 0.72 11.59 15.90
CA GLU A 246 -0.56 11.54 16.61
C GLU A 246 -1.55 10.69 15.82
N THR A 247 -2.47 10.03 16.52
CA THR A 247 -3.54 9.30 15.84
C THR A 247 -4.55 10.27 15.26
N VAL A 248 -4.67 10.31 13.94
CA VAL A 248 -5.56 11.22 13.22
C VAL A 248 -6.32 10.53 12.10
N ILE A 249 -7.52 11.02 11.84
CA ILE A 249 -8.29 10.67 10.64
C ILE A 249 -8.00 11.74 9.59
N ARG A 250 -7.54 11.33 8.40
CA ARG A 250 -7.30 12.25 7.29
C ARG A 250 -8.46 12.16 6.30
N ASN A 251 -8.97 13.33 5.95
CA ASN A 251 -9.85 13.56 4.82
C ASN A 251 -9.33 14.83 4.10
N GLN A 252 -9.47 14.94 2.78
CA GLN A 252 -8.86 15.94 1.89
C GLN A 252 -7.44 15.61 1.38
N VAL A 253 -7.35 14.59 0.53
CA VAL A 253 -6.20 14.34 -0.35
C VAL A 253 -6.47 14.91 -1.76
N ASP A 254 -5.48 15.57 -2.36
CA ASP A 254 -5.61 16.16 -3.70
C ASP A 254 -5.51 15.12 -4.82
N SER A 255 -6.65 14.50 -5.13
CA SER A 255 -6.75 13.48 -6.17
C SER A 255 -6.30 13.94 -7.56
N ALA A 256 -6.63 15.18 -7.94
CA ALA A 256 -6.30 15.72 -9.25
C ALA A 256 -4.78 15.97 -9.38
N GLY A 257 -4.20 16.58 -8.35
CA GLY A 257 -2.76 16.81 -8.29
C GLY A 257 -1.96 15.49 -8.30
N LEU A 258 -2.46 14.45 -7.62
CA LEU A 258 -1.84 13.12 -7.64
C LEU A 258 -1.83 12.49 -9.04
N TRP A 259 -2.95 12.56 -9.78
CA TRP A 259 -2.99 12.04 -11.14
C TRP A 259 -2.02 12.78 -12.07
N GLU A 260 -2.02 14.12 -12.02
CA GLU A 260 -1.11 14.94 -12.82
C GLU A 260 0.37 14.63 -12.52
N ASP A 261 0.73 14.50 -11.24
CA ASP A 261 2.09 14.15 -10.81
C ASP A 261 2.49 12.73 -11.24
N LEU A 262 1.59 11.74 -11.13
CA LEU A 262 1.85 10.38 -11.61
C LEU A 262 2.19 10.37 -13.10
N ILE A 263 1.34 11.00 -13.94
CA ILE A 263 1.53 11.04 -15.39
C ILE A 263 2.83 11.78 -15.72
N HIS A 264 3.09 12.92 -15.07
CA HIS A 264 4.33 13.68 -15.28
C HIS A 264 5.58 12.85 -14.98
N ARG A 265 5.59 12.12 -13.85
CA ARG A 265 6.73 11.27 -13.47
C ARG A 265 6.92 10.09 -14.39
N LEU A 266 5.84 9.43 -14.79
CA LEU A 266 5.91 8.32 -15.75
C LEU A 266 6.52 8.77 -17.08
N MET A 267 6.17 9.97 -17.57
CA MET A 267 6.71 10.51 -18.81
C MET A 267 8.17 10.97 -18.71
N THR A 268 8.65 11.29 -17.51
CA THR A 268 9.99 11.86 -17.28
C THR A 268 11.00 10.87 -16.70
N ALA A 269 10.52 9.76 -16.13
CA ALA A 269 11.35 8.63 -15.72
C ALA A 269 12.07 8.04 -16.94
N ARG A 270 13.40 8.06 -16.91
CA ARG A 270 14.27 7.54 -17.98
C ARG A 270 14.67 6.10 -17.72
#